data_AF-A0A9W4AG00-F1
#
_entry.id   AF-A0A9W4AG00-F1
#
_cell.length_a   1.000
_cell.length_b   1.000
_cell.length_c   1.000
_cell.angle_alpha   90.00
_cell.angle_beta   90.00
_cell.angle_gamma   90.00
#
_symmetry.space_group_name_H-M   'P 1'
#
loop_
_entity.id
_entity.type
_entity.pdbx_description
1 polymer ?
#
loop_
_entity_poly.entity_id
_entity_poly.type
_entity_poly.pdbx_seq_one_letter_code
_entity_poly.pdbx_strand_id
1 'polypeptide(L)'
;MKIQYSHDEGEFKFVKGDYVTIIVRYLYVYDVEDELYYHATLEDIDDKGFWCVIDNEKQKEYFYFKEIENVIPGHLIPFLGGFTRRRTDVGR
;
A
#
# COMPACT_ATOMS: atom_id res chain seq x y z
N MET A 1 20.04 5.81 -0.60
CA MET A 1 19.22 6.56 -1.58
C MET A 1 17.77 6.35 -1.17
N LYS A 2 16.99 7.41 -0.86
CA LYS A 2 15.56 7.25 -0.58
C LYS A 2 14.88 6.93 -1.91
N ILE A 3 14.30 5.73 -2.05
CA ILE A 3 13.44 5.43 -3.18
C ILE A 3 12.25 6.38 -3.06
N GLN A 4 12.19 7.37 -3.96
CA GLN A 4 11.00 8.17 -4.19
C GLN A 4 10.04 7.31 -5.00
N TYR A 5 8.75 7.37 -4.69
CA TYR A 5 7.67 6.77 -5.47
C TYR A 5 7.96 6.90 -6.98
N SER A 6 8.38 5.80 -7.59
CA SER A 6 8.73 5.71 -9.00
C SER A 6 7.55 5.06 -9.71
N HIS A 7 6.44 5.79 -9.81
CA HIS A 7 5.49 5.52 -10.86
C HIS A 7 5.85 6.46 -12.01
N ASP A 8 6.35 5.89 -13.09
CA ASP A 8 6.38 6.54 -14.38
C ASP A 8 4.98 7.13 -14.64
N GLU A 9 4.92 8.47 -14.66
CA GLU A 9 3.85 9.29 -15.24
C GLU A 9 2.42 9.09 -14.67
N GLY A 10 2.16 9.66 -13.48
CA GLY A 10 1.23 10.79 -13.42
C GLY A 10 -0.13 10.67 -12.74
N GLU A 11 -0.75 9.50 -12.55
CA GLU A 11 -2.08 9.45 -11.91
C GLU A 11 -2.24 8.30 -10.90
N PHE A 12 -2.65 8.66 -9.68
CA PHE A 12 -3.11 7.69 -8.69
C PHE A 12 -4.43 7.06 -9.16
N LYS A 13 -4.34 5.83 -9.67
CA LYS A 13 -5.45 5.14 -10.36
C LYS A 13 -6.59 4.61 -9.48
N PHE A 14 -6.45 4.74 -8.16
CA PHE A 14 -7.44 4.23 -7.21
C PHE A 14 -8.43 5.32 -6.84
N VAL A 15 -9.64 4.92 -6.47
CA VAL A 15 -10.72 5.83 -6.09
C VAL A 15 -11.19 5.58 -4.67
N LYS A 16 -11.94 6.53 -4.12
CA LYS A 16 -12.60 6.38 -2.82
C LYS A 16 -13.39 5.06 -2.77
N GLY A 17 -13.20 4.30 -1.70
CA GLY A 17 -13.81 3.00 -1.46
C GLY A 17 -12.98 1.82 -1.93
N ASP A 18 -11.90 2.03 -2.69
CA ASP A 18 -11.01 0.95 -3.09
C ASP A 18 -10.25 0.37 -1.89
N TYR A 19 -10.15 -0.95 -1.87
CA TYR A 19 -9.29 -1.68 -0.96
C TYR A 19 -7.89 -1.82 -1.55
N VAL A 20 -6.88 -1.30 -0.86
CA VAL A 20 -5.51 -1.18 -1.34
C VAL A 20 -4.49 -1.73 -0.34
N THR A 21 -3.33 -2.12 -0.87
CA THR A 21 -2.11 -2.40 -0.10
C THR A 21 -1.12 -1.28 -0.37
N ILE A 22 -0.75 -0.56 0.69
CA ILE A 22 0.15 0.59 0.67
C ILE A 22 1.53 0.10 1.07
N ILE A 23 2.53 0.32 0.23
CA ILE A 23 3.91 -0.13 0.44
C ILE A 23 4.73 1.09 0.83
N VAL A 24 5.20 1.17 2.08
CA VAL A 24 5.95 2.33 2.60
C VAL A 24 7.45 2.12 2.45
N ARG A 25 7.96 0.94 2.81
CA ARG A 25 9.36 0.54 2.61
C ARG A 25 9.48 -0.95 2.34
N TYR A 26 10.03 -1.30 1.18
CA TYR A 26 10.29 -2.67 0.77
C TYR A 26 11.57 -2.70 -0.06
N LEU A 27 12.76 -2.82 0.57
CA LEU A 27 13.95 -3.48 -0.03
C LEU A 27 15.29 -3.38 0.75
N TYR A 28 15.43 -2.61 1.83
CA TYR A 28 16.77 -2.38 2.46
C TYR A 28 16.88 -2.79 3.91
N VAL A 29 16.21 -3.87 4.28
CA VAL A 29 16.19 -4.30 5.67
C VAL A 29 16.60 -5.76 5.73
N TYR A 30 17.91 -5.96 5.83
CA TYR A 30 18.48 -7.24 6.25
C TYR A 30 18.40 -7.44 7.78
N ASP A 31 17.87 -6.46 8.54
CA ASP A 31 18.11 -6.34 9.99
C ASP A 31 17.00 -5.65 10.82
N VAL A 32 15.80 -5.44 10.27
CA VAL A 32 14.65 -4.88 11.00
C VAL A 32 13.41 -5.70 10.65
N GLU A 33 12.67 -6.14 11.65
CA GLU A 33 11.72 -7.26 11.57
C GLU A 33 10.45 -7.00 10.75
N ASP A 34 10.18 -5.77 10.28
CA ASP A 34 8.86 -5.45 9.73
C ASP A 34 8.91 -4.90 8.30
N GLU A 35 8.43 -5.72 7.36
CA GLU A 35 7.93 -5.27 6.06
C GLU A 35 6.79 -4.26 6.32
N LEU A 36 7.01 -2.97 6.06
CA LEU A 36 6.01 -1.94 6.37
C LEU A 36 5.06 -1.73 5.19
N TYR A 37 4.09 -2.63 5.05
CA TYR A 37 2.92 -2.45 4.19
C TYR A 37 1.63 -2.47 5.00
N TYR A 38 0.63 -1.72 4.53
CA TYR A 38 -0.68 -1.59 5.17
C TYR A 38 -1.79 -2.00 4.23
N HIS A 39 -2.77 -2.73 4.74
CA HIS A 39 -4.02 -2.95 4.05
C HIS A 39 -5.04 -1.92 4.54
N ALA A 40 -5.64 -1.19 3.60
CA ALA A 40 -6.54 -0.11 3.95
C ALA A 40 -7.61 0.14 2.88
N THR A 41 -8.70 0.77 3.30
CA THR A 41 -9.76 1.25 2.40
C THR A 41 -9.63 2.75 2.20
N LEU A 42 -9.59 3.23 0.96
CA LEU A 42 -9.46 4.66 0.64
C LEU A 42 -10.73 5.44 1.00
N GLU A 43 -10.56 6.56 1.67
CA GLU A 43 -11.65 7.44 2.11
C GLU A 43 -11.70 8.75 1.35
N ASP A 44 -10.53 9.33 1.05
CA ASP A 44 -10.37 10.60 0.37
C ASP A 44 -9.00 10.70 -0.28
N ILE A 45 -8.88 11.47 -1.36
CA ILE A 45 -7.65 11.57 -2.17
C ILE A 45 -7.46 13.04 -2.54
N ASP A 46 -6.23 13.54 -2.38
CA ASP A 46 -5.85 14.91 -2.74
C ASP A 46 -4.59 14.94 -3.62
N ASP A 47 -4.05 16.14 -3.83
CA ASP A 47 -2.88 16.38 -4.68
C ASP A 47 -1.56 15.83 -4.09
N LYS A 48 -1.54 15.52 -2.80
CA LYS A 48 -0.33 15.15 -2.04
C LYS A 48 -0.36 13.72 -1.53
N GLY A 49 -1.53 13.09 -1.49
CA GLY A 49 -1.70 11.77 -0.92
C GLY A 49 -3.15 11.34 -0.82
N PHE A 50 -3.44 10.52 0.18
CA PHE A 50 -4.77 10.00 0.43
C PHE A 50 -4.99 9.65 1.90
N TRP A 51 -6.25 9.72 2.31
CA TRP A 51 -6.75 9.21 3.58
C TRP A 51 -7.27 7.79 3.39
N CYS A 52 -6.98 6.91 4.34
CA CYS A 52 -7.52 5.56 4.34
C CYS A 52 -7.78 5.03 5.76
N VAL A 53 -8.64 4.02 5.87
CA VAL A 53 -8.88 3.28 7.11
C VAL A 53 -8.09 1.98 7.06
N ILE A 54 -7.17 1.78 8.01
CA ILE A 54 -6.32 0.59 8.10
C ILE A 54 -7.12 -0.56 8.73
N ASP A 55 -7.11 -1.74 8.10
CA ASP A 55 -7.94 -2.89 8.50
C ASP A 55 -7.68 -3.37 9.94
N ASN A 56 -6.39 -3.48 10.32
CA ASN A 56 -6.00 -4.07 11.60
C ASN A 56 -6.31 -3.17 12.80
N GLU A 57 -6.30 -1.85 12.59
CA GLU A 57 -6.38 -0.86 13.66
C GLU A 57 -7.70 -0.09 13.63
N LYS A 58 -8.48 -0.19 12.53
CA LYS A 58 -9.65 0.63 12.23
C LYS A 58 -9.38 2.13 12.40
N GLN A 59 -8.12 2.52 12.27
CA GLN A 59 -7.66 3.88 12.41
C GLN A 59 -7.61 4.54 11.03
N LYS A 60 -8.04 5.80 10.98
CA LYS A 60 -7.88 6.64 9.79
C LYS A 60 -6.48 7.24 9.79
N GLU A 61 -5.73 7.01 8.72
CA GLU A 61 -4.37 7.51 8.52
C GLU A 61 -4.23 8.19 7.16
N TYR A 62 -3.28 9.12 7.08
CA TYR A 62 -2.97 9.84 5.85
C TYR A 62 -1.58 9.44 5.35
N PHE A 63 -1.48 9.08 4.06
CA PHE A 63 -0.23 8.71 3.42
C PHE A 63 0.12 9.73 2.34
N TYR A 64 1.32 10.32 2.45
CA TYR A 64 1.86 11.18 1.41
C TYR A 64 2.45 10.33 0.27
N PHE A 65 2.18 10.70 -0.98
CA PHE A 65 2.76 10.03 -2.15
C PHE A 65 4.30 10.00 -2.11
N LYS A 66 4.92 11.05 -1.56
CA LYS A 66 6.38 11.15 -1.42
C LYS A 66 6.99 10.19 -0.39
N GLU A 67 6.17 9.60 0.48
CA GLU A 67 6.60 8.77 1.63
C GLU A 67 6.32 7.29 1.42
N ILE A 68 5.58 6.94 0.37
CA ILE A 68 5.26 5.57 0.00
C ILE A 68 6.07 5.16 -1.23
N GLU A 69 6.36 3.88 -1.36
CA GLU A 69 7.03 3.32 -2.53
C GLU A 69 6.02 2.93 -3.62
N ASN A 70 4.89 2.35 -3.23
CA ASN A 70 3.87 1.91 -4.18
C ASN A 70 2.49 1.70 -3.54
N VAL A 71 1.44 1.62 -4.36
CA VAL A 71 0.08 1.21 -3.95
C VAL A 71 -0.43 0.18 -4.95
N ILE A 72 -0.87 -0.97 -4.45
CA ILE A 72 -1.39 -2.09 -5.25
C ILE A 72 -2.79 -2.49 -4.76
N PRO A 73 -3.58 -3.25 -5.54
CA PRO A 73 -4.85 -3.78 -5.07
C PRO A 73 -4.74 -4.55 -3.73
N GLY A 74 -5.68 -4.32 -2.81
CA GLY A 74 -5.58 -4.78 -1.41
C GLY A 74 -5.60 -6.30 -1.19
N HIS A 75 -6.06 -7.06 -2.19
CA HIS A 75 -5.97 -8.52 -2.19
C HIS A 75 -4.56 -9.05 -2.49
N LEU A 76 -3.62 -8.16 -2.80
CA LEU A 76 -2.23 -8.48 -3.11
C LEU A 76 -1.32 -8.18 -1.91
N ILE A 77 -0.36 -9.07 -1.70
CA ILE A 77 0.68 -8.97 -0.67
C ILE A 77 2.02 -8.83 -1.39
N PRO A 78 2.82 -7.78 -1.11
CA PRO A 78 4.14 -7.63 -1.70
C PRO A 78 5.08 -8.74 -1.21
N PHE A 79 5.96 -9.23 -2.08
CA PHE A 79 7.07 -10.12 -1.71
C PHE A 79 8.29 -9.84 -2.60
N LEU A 80 9.44 -10.43 -2.27
CA LEU A 80 10.69 -10.24 -3.00
C LEU A 80 10.55 -10.59 -4.50
N GLY A 81 10.49 -9.57 -5.36
CA GLY A 81 10.38 -9.71 -6.81
C GLY A 81 8.95 -9.83 -7.37
N GLY A 82 7.90 -9.57 -6.59
CA GLY A 82 6.52 -9.62 -7.09
C GLY A 82 5.43 -9.38 -6.05
N PHE A 83 4.23 -9.88 -6.34
CA PHE A 83 3.09 -9.86 -5.43
C PHE A 83 2.33 -11.18 -5.47
N THR A 84 1.85 -11.63 -4.31
CA THR A 84 1.01 -12.84 -4.19
C THR A 84 -0.42 -12.45 -3.88
N ARG A 85 -1.38 -13.27 -4.29
CA ARG A 85 -2.79 -13.05 -3.95
C ARG A 85 -3.07 -13.69 -2.60
N ARG A 86 -3.76 -12.96 -1.71
CA ARG A 86 -4.30 -13.53 -0.48
C ARG A 86 -5.21 -14.70 -0.88
N ARG A 87 -4.88 -15.92 -0.44
CA ARG A 87 -5.76 -17.09 -0.63
C ARG A 87 -7.05 -16.80 0.15
N THR A 88 -8.12 -16.49 -0.57
CA THR A 88 -9.46 -16.75 -0.05
C THR A 88 -9.56 -18.26 -0.04
N ASP A 89 -9.53 -18.86 1.15
CA ASP A 89 -9.79 -20.28 1.29
C ASP A 89 -11.25 -20.50 0.92
N VAL A 90 -11.50 -20.71 -0.37
CA VAL A 90 -12.81 -21.14 -0.85
C VAL A 90 -12.84 -22.63 -0.57
N GLY A 91 -13.21 -22.97 0.67
CA GLY A 91 -13.67 -24.30 1.01
C GLY A 91 -14.70 -24.73 -0.03
N ARG A 92 -14.36 -25.77 -0.78
CA ARG A 92 -15.28 -26.57 -1.58
C ARG A 92 -15.30 -27.96 -0.99
#